data_AF-A0A2G6YWI7-F1
#
_entry.id   AF-A0A2G6YWI7-F1
#
_cell.length_a   1.000
_cell.length_b   1.000
_cell.length_c   1.000
_cell.angle_alpha   90.00
_cell.angle_beta   90.00
_cell.angle_gamma   90.00
#
_symmetry.space_group_name_H-M   'P 1'
#
loop_
_entity.id
_entity.type
_entity.pdbx_description
1 polymer ?
#
loop_
_entity_poly.entity_id
_entity_poly.type
_entity_poly.pdbx_seq_one_letter_code
_entity_poly.pdbx_strand_id
1 'polypeptide(L)'
;MSRAKNLDDEDIARIVGILDGWSGGLTWDALIDSIEKHLFVRYTRQALHKHVRIRDAFTLRKKTLSSEKPRSPKVASSPELELAWQRADRLEAENKRLELENTRLLEQFVRWAYNANTRGLDANFLNQPLPPISRK
;
A
#
# COMPACT_ATOMS: atom_id res chain seq x y z
N MET A 1 18.21 -14.98 17.97
CA MET A 1 17.37 -14.46 16.87
C MET A 1 17.74 -12.99 16.65
N SER A 2 18.27 -12.65 15.48
CA SER A 2 18.54 -11.24 15.12
C SER A 2 17.21 -10.51 14.91
N ARG A 3 17.08 -9.29 15.43
CA ARG A 3 15.91 -8.44 15.16
C ARG A 3 15.86 -8.11 13.66
N ALA A 4 14.72 -8.32 13.03
CA ALA A 4 14.50 -7.88 11.65
C ALA A 4 14.76 -6.37 11.53
N LYS A 5 15.34 -5.94 10.40
CA LYS A 5 15.52 -4.52 10.05
C LYS A 5 14.18 -3.79 10.18
N ASN A 6 14.18 -2.58 10.74
CA ASN A 6 12.98 -1.74 10.77
C ASN A 6 12.47 -1.51 9.33
N LEU A 7 11.16 -1.60 9.13
CA LEU A 7 10.52 -1.28 7.85
C LEU A 7 10.69 0.22 7.59
N ASP A 8 11.48 0.56 6.57
CA ASP A 8 11.54 1.92 6.03
C ASP A 8 10.46 2.13 4.96
N ASP A 9 10.34 3.36 4.45
CA ASP A 9 9.32 3.70 3.46
C ASP A 9 9.49 2.93 2.13
N GLU A 10 10.71 2.53 1.79
CA GLU A 10 11.00 1.74 0.59
C GLU A 10 10.58 0.28 0.77
N ASP A 11 10.85 -0.32 1.94
CA ASP A 11 10.36 -1.64 2.33
C ASP A 11 8.83 -1.65 2.32
N ILE A 12 8.18 -0.62 2.88
CA ILE A 12 6.72 -0.47 2.86
C ILE A 12 6.19 -0.38 1.43
N ALA A 13 6.80 0.45 0.57
CA ALA A 13 6.39 0.59 -0.82
C ALA A 13 6.51 -0.74 -1.58
N ARG A 14 7.59 -1.50 -1.38
CA ARG A 14 7.77 -2.82 -1.99
C ARG A 14 6.71 -3.81 -1.54
N ILE A 15 6.43 -3.89 -0.23
CA ILE A 15 5.40 -4.79 0.32
C ILE A 15 4.02 -4.45 -0.26
N VAL A 16 3.71 -3.17 -0.36
CA VAL A 16 2.45 -2.72 -0.95
C VAL A 16 2.38 -3.06 -2.44
N GLY A 17 3.49 -2.91 -3.19
CA GLY A 17 3.55 -3.32 -4.59
C GLY A 17 3.38 -4.83 -4.81
N ILE A 18 3.84 -5.68 -3.86
CA ILE A 18 3.55 -7.13 -3.86
C ILE A 18 2.04 -7.36 -3.72
N LEU A 19 1.37 -6.60 -2.85
CA LEU A 19 -0.08 -6.71 -2.65
C LEU A 19 -0.88 -6.29 -3.89
N ASP A 20 -0.45 -5.23 -4.59
CA ASP A 20 -1.12 -4.77 -5.81
C ASP A 20 -1.15 -5.84 -6.91
N GLY A 21 -0.08 -6.63 -7.02
CA GLY A 21 0.03 -7.75 -7.98
C GLY A 21 -0.48 -9.10 -7.46
N TRP A 22 -1.05 -9.17 -6.26
CA TRP A 22 -1.37 -10.46 -5.63
C TRP A 22 -2.52 -11.19 -6.34
N SER A 23 -2.38 -12.47 -6.63
CA SER A 23 -3.46 -13.32 -7.18
C SER A 23 -3.72 -14.54 -6.31
N GLY A 24 -4.96 -15.03 -6.29
CA GLY A 24 -5.34 -16.20 -5.50
C GLY A 24 -5.60 -15.89 -4.02
N GLY A 25 -5.42 -16.88 -3.15
CA GLY A 25 -5.71 -16.74 -1.72
C GLY A 25 -4.77 -15.78 -1.00
N LEU A 26 -5.32 -14.71 -0.40
CA LEU A 26 -4.54 -13.73 0.37
C LEU A 26 -4.73 -13.92 1.88
N THR A 27 -3.68 -14.39 2.55
CA THR A 27 -3.56 -14.49 4.01
C THR A 27 -2.32 -13.74 4.50
N TRP A 28 -2.28 -13.45 5.81
CA TRP A 28 -1.11 -12.80 6.41
C TRP A 28 0.13 -13.69 6.32
N ASP A 29 -0.02 -15.00 6.53
CA ASP A 29 1.10 -15.94 6.44
C ASP A 29 1.63 -16.03 5.00
N ALA A 30 0.74 -16.08 4.00
CA ALA A 30 1.15 -16.07 2.61
C ALA A 30 1.89 -14.78 2.23
N LEU A 31 1.42 -13.62 2.73
CA LEU A 31 2.12 -12.36 2.55
C LEU A 31 3.51 -12.39 3.20
N ILE A 32 3.63 -12.87 4.45
CA ILE A 32 4.91 -12.97 5.15
C ILE A 32 5.88 -13.86 4.37
N ASP A 33 5.42 -15.01 3.87
CA ASP A 33 6.25 -15.93 3.08
C ASP A 33 6.67 -15.30 1.74
N SER A 34 5.81 -14.50 1.11
CA SER A 34 6.17 -13.75 -0.10
C SER A 34 7.20 -12.66 0.20
N ILE A 35 7.04 -11.93 1.30
CA ILE A 35 8.00 -10.89 1.72
C ILE A 35 9.36 -11.54 2.01
N GLU A 36 9.41 -12.66 2.70
CA GLU A 36 10.67 -13.37 2.96
C GLU A 36 11.36 -13.80 1.66
N LYS A 37 10.61 -14.25 0.65
CA LYS A 37 11.17 -14.59 -0.67
C LYS A 37 11.73 -13.40 -1.44
N HIS A 38 11.13 -12.22 -1.33
CA HIS A 38 11.51 -11.05 -2.13
C HIS A 38 12.46 -10.08 -1.41
N LEU A 39 12.34 -9.95 -0.09
CA LEU A 39 13.10 -9.01 0.73
C LEU A 39 14.15 -9.73 1.60
N PHE A 40 14.17 -11.07 1.60
CA PHE A 40 15.07 -11.90 2.42
C PHE A 40 14.98 -11.63 3.93
N VAL A 41 13.86 -11.04 4.37
CA VAL A 41 13.58 -10.72 5.77
C VAL A 41 12.19 -11.21 6.12
N ARG A 42 12.08 -11.96 7.21
CA ARG A 42 10.79 -12.40 7.75
C ARG A 42 10.28 -11.41 8.79
N TYR A 43 9.10 -10.84 8.52
CA TYR A 43 8.40 -9.96 9.44
C TYR A 43 7.28 -10.68 10.18
N THR A 44 6.89 -10.16 11.33
CA THR A 44 5.69 -10.62 12.02
C THR A 44 4.45 -9.91 11.47
N ARG A 45 3.29 -10.56 11.57
CA ARG A 45 2.00 -9.91 11.24
C ARG A 45 1.81 -8.60 12.00
N GLN A 46 2.19 -8.56 13.28
CA GLN A 46 2.07 -7.35 14.10
C GLN A 46 2.94 -6.21 13.56
N ALA A 47 4.16 -6.50 13.11
CA ALA A 47 5.03 -5.51 12.50
C ALA A 47 4.39 -4.93 11.23
N LEU A 48 3.91 -5.79 10.33
CA LEU A 48 3.26 -5.37 9.08
C LEU A 48 1.98 -4.56 9.34
N HIS A 49 1.14 -5.04 10.27
CA HIS A 49 -0.16 -4.42 10.58
C HIS A 49 -0.03 -3.04 11.24
N LYS A 50 1.11 -2.74 11.89
CA LYS A 50 1.38 -1.42 12.47
C LYS A 50 1.46 -0.33 11.40
N HIS A 51 1.85 -0.67 10.18
CA HIS A 51 1.95 0.27 9.08
C HIS A 51 0.60 0.39 8.37
N VAL A 52 -0.05 1.54 8.52
CA VAL A 52 -1.38 1.82 7.95
C VAL A 52 -1.42 1.54 6.44
N ARG A 53 -0.40 1.95 5.69
CA ARG A 53 -0.31 1.70 4.24
C ARG A 53 -0.36 0.21 3.89
N ILE A 54 0.36 -0.65 4.62
CA ILE A 54 0.36 -2.10 4.42
C ILE A 54 -1.00 -2.69 4.80
N ARG A 55 -1.52 -2.34 5.98
CA ARG A 55 -2.81 -2.84 6.48
C ARG A 55 -3.96 -2.50 5.53
N ASP A 56 -3.98 -1.27 5.05
CA ASP A 56 -5.04 -0.78 4.19
C ASP A 56 -4.94 -1.39 2.79
N ALA A 57 -3.73 -1.54 2.24
CA ALA A 57 -3.49 -2.25 0.99
C ALA A 57 -3.92 -3.73 1.07
N PHE A 58 -3.58 -4.42 2.17
CA PHE A 58 -3.98 -5.80 2.41
C PHE A 58 -5.51 -5.93 2.44
N THR A 59 -6.18 -5.07 3.20
CA THR A 59 -7.64 -5.07 3.32
C THR A 59 -8.30 -4.81 1.97
N LEU A 60 -7.80 -3.84 1.22
CA LEU A 60 -8.30 -3.50 -0.10
C LEU A 60 -8.14 -4.69 -1.07
N ARG A 61 -6.93 -5.25 -1.20
CA ARG A 61 -6.69 -6.36 -2.12
C ARG A 61 -7.50 -7.59 -1.73
N LYS A 62 -7.59 -7.91 -0.44
CA LYS A 62 -8.40 -9.03 0.04
C LYS A 62 -9.88 -8.90 -0.33
N LYS A 63 -10.44 -7.69 -0.22
CA LYS A 63 -11.81 -7.38 -0.64
C LYS A 63 -11.99 -7.48 -2.16
N THR A 64 -11.01 -7.00 -2.93
CA THR A 64 -11.05 -7.09 -4.39
C THR A 64 -11.02 -8.56 -4.83
N LEU A 65 -10.10 -9.37 -4.28
CA LEU A 65 -9.99 -10.81 -4.57
C LEU A 65 -11.24 -11.60 -4.18
N SER A 66 -11.94 -11.24 -3.10
CA SER A 66 -13.20 -11.89 -2.75
C SER A 66 -14.37 -11.51 -3.66
N SER A 67 -14.26 -10.40 -4.38
CA SER A 67 -15.29 -9.88 -5.28
C SER A 67 -15.01 -10.19 -6.76
N GLU A 68 -13.77 -10.57 -7.09
CA GLU A 68 -13.36 -10.99 -8.43
C GLU A 68 -14.08 -12.30 -8.76
N LYS A 69 -14.93 -12.27 -9.80
CA LYS A 69 -15.47 -13.50 -10.39
C LYS A 69 -14.32 -14.27 -11.04
N PRO A 70 -14.34 -15.62 -11.03
CA PRO A 70 -13.36 -16.40 -11.76
C PRO A 70 -13.34 -15.94 -13.21
N ARG A 71 -12.21 -15.37 -13.64
CA ARG A 71 -12.02 -14.89 -15.00
C ARG A 71 -12.12 -16.13 -15.90
N SER A 72 -13.03 -16.11 -16.86
CA SER A 72 -13.09 -17.16 -17.89
C SER A 72 -11.70 -17.29 -18.51
N PRO A 73 -11.18 -18.52 -18.73
CA PRO A 73 -9.86 -18.71 -19.32
C PRO A 73 -9.82 -17.93 -20.64
N LYS A 74 -8.93 -16.92 -20.70
CA LYS A 74 -8.75 -16.10 -21.90
C LYS A 74 -8.22 -17.02 -23.00
N VAL A 75 -8.94 -17.09 -24.11
CA VAL A 75 -8.61 -17.87 -25.30
C VAL A 75 -7.18 -17.55 -25.75
N ALA A 76 -6.40 -18.60 -26.04
CA ALA A 76 -5.02 -18.59 -26.57
C ALA A 76 -4.37 -17.20 -26.71
N SER A 77 -3.76 -16.72 -25.63
CA SER A 77 -3.00 -15.48 -25.60
C SER A 77 -1.52 -15.79 -25.80
N SER A 78 -0.79 -14.99 -26.58
CA SER A 78 0.68 -15.09 -26.60
C SER A 78 1.25 -14.75 -25.22
N PRO A 79 2.45 -15.26 -24.86
CA PRO A 79 3.08 -14.95 -23.57
C PRO A 79 3.28 -13.45 -23.34
N GLU A 80 3.59 -12.69 -24.40
CA GLU A 80 3.76 -11.24 -24.34
C GLU A 80 2.46 -10.53 -24.00
N LEU A 81 1.36 -10.98 -24.61
CA LEU A 81 0.04 -10.43 -24.36
C LEU A 81 -0.41 -10.75 -22.93
N GLU A 82 -0.14 -11.96 -22.42
CA GLU A 82 -0.44 -12.34 -21.04
C GLU A 82 0.34 -11.46 -20.04
N LEU A 83 1.63 -11.24 -20.28
CA LEU A 83 2.45 -10.34 -19.46
C LEU A 83 1.92 -8.91 -19.48
N ALA A 84 1.49 -8.42 -20.65
CA ALA A 84 0.89 -7.09 -20.78
C ALA A 84 -0.41 -6.97 -19.97
N TRP A 85 -1.28 -7.99 -20.01
CA TRP A 85 -2.49 -8.03 -19.19
C TRP A 85 -2.19 -8.04 -17.69
N GLN A 86 -1.23 -8.85 -17.24
CA GLN A 86 -0.82 -8.89 -15.84
C GLN A 86 -0.29 -7.53 -15.37
N ARG A 87 0.49 -6.85 -16.21
CA ARG A 87 0.98 -5.50 -15.93
C ARG A 87 -0.16 -4.49 -15.85
N ALA A 88 -1.12 -4.55 -16.77
CA ALA A 88 -2.30 -3.68 -16.75
C ALA A 88 -3.12 -3.89 -15.47
N ASP A 89 -3.45 -5.15 -15.13
CA ASP A 89 -4.22 -5.48 -13.93
C ASP A 89 -3.50 -4.96 -12.65
N ARG A 90 -2.17 -5.10 -12.58
CA ARG A 90 -1.36 -4.57 -11.46
C ARG A 90 -1.42 -3.05 -11.38
N LEU A 91 -1.26 -2.36 -12.51
CA LEU A 91 -1.29 -0.88 -12.56
C LEU A 91 -2.69 -0.33 -12.20
N GLU A 92 -3.75 -1.02 -12.63
CA GLU A 92 -5.12 -0.66 -12.24
C GLU A 92 -5.35 -0.83 -10.74
N ALA A 93 -4.85 -1.93 -10.15
CA ALA A 93 -4.92 -2.16 -8.71
C ALA A 93 -4.14 -1.10 -7.91
N GLU A 94 -2.93 -0.75 -8.36
CA GLU A 94 -2.10 0.30 -7.79
C GLU A 94 -2.78 1.67 -7.87
N ASN A 95 -3.29 2.07 -9.04
CA ASN A 95 -4.00 3.34 -9.21
C ASN A 95 -5.19 3.44 -8.27
N LYS A 96 -6.04 2.41 -8.21
CA LYS A 96 -7.19 2.37 -7.30
C LYS A 96 -6.79 2.49 -5.84
N ARG A 97 -5.69 1.85 -5.43
CA ARG A 97 -5.16 1.99 -4.07
C ARG A 97 -4.68 3.43 -3.81
N LEU A 98 -3.93 4.01 -4.74
CA LEU A 98 -3.40 5.38 -4.63
C LEU A 98 -4.52 6.42 -4.57
N GLU A 99 -5.58 6.26 -5.36
CA GLU A 99 -6.77 7.12 -5.30
C GLU A 99 -7.44 7.08 -3.91
N LEU A 100 -7.55 5.89 -3.31
CA LEU A 100 -8.10 5.74 -1.96
C LEU A 100 -7.16 6.32 -0.89
N GLU A 101 -5.85 6.14 -1.03
CA GLU A 101 -4.85 6.75 -0.14
C GLU A 101 -4.91 8.28 -0.23
N ASN A 102 -4.98 8.83 -1.44
CA ASN A 102 -5.12 10.26 -1.69
C ASN A 102 -6.41 10.82 -1.08
N THR A 103 -7.55 10.14 -1.28
CA THR A 103 -8.84 10.54 -0.69
C THR A 103 -8.75 10.62 0.83
N ARG A 104 -8.14 9.62 1.49
CA ARG A 104 -7.95 9.63 2.95
C ARG A 104 -7.04 10.77 3.41
N LEU A 105 -5.98 11.07 2.66
CA LEU A 105 -5.10 12.20 2.95
C LEU A 105 -5.85 13.54 2.82
N LEU A 106 -6.67 13.71 1.78
CA LEU A 106 -7.50 14.89 1.60
C LEU A 106 -8.50 15.06 2.75
N GLU A 107 -9.19 14.00 3.17
CA GLU A 107 -10.04 14.04 4.36
C GLU A 107 -9.28 14.46 5.62
N GLN A 108 -8.06 13.94 5.79
CA GLN A 108 -7.23 14.30 6.93
C GLN A 108 -6.82 15.78 6.89
N PHE A 109 -6.45 16.29 5.72
CA PHE A 109 -6.15 17.71 5.51
C PHE A 109 -7.35 18.60 5.83
N VAL A 110 -8.55 18.22 5.39
CA VAL A 110 -9.79 18.97 5.70
C VAL A 110 -10.03 19.02 7.22
N ARG A 111 -9.88 17.89 7.92
CA ARG A 111 -10.03 17.84 9.39
C ARG A 111 -9.00 18.73 10.09
N TRP A 112 -7.76 18.72 9.64
CA TRP A 112 -6.70 19.56 10.20
C TRP A 112 -6.93 21.05 9.92
N ALA A 113 -7.29 21.42 8.69
CA ALA A 113 -7.58 22.79 8.33
C ALA A 113 -8.74 23.36 9.17
N TYR A 114 -9.81 22.58 9.35
CA TYR A 114 -10.92 22.97 10.22
C TYR A 114 -10.46 23.20 11.67
N ASN A 115 -9.78 22.21 12.26
CA ASN A 115 -9.32 22.30 13.65
C ASN A 115 -8.32 23.45 13.87
N ALA A 116 -7.42 23.68 12.92
CA ALA A 116 -6.46 24.77 12.93
C ALA A 116 -7.15 26.13 12.89
N ASN A 117 -8.14 26.30 12.00
CA ASN A 117 -8.93 27.51 11.92
C ASN A 117 -9.69 27.80 13.22
N THR A 118 -10.24 26.78 13.90
CA THR A 118 -10.87 26.97 15.22
C THR A 118 -9.90 27.44 16.32
N ARG A 119 -8.59 27.39 16.06
CA ARG A 119 -7.53 27.90 16.94
C ARG A 119 -6.88 29.18 16.41
N GLY A 120 -7.44 29.81 15.36
CA GLY A 120 -6.92 31.04 14.77
C GLY A 120 -5.69 30.86 13.89
N LEU A 121 -5.36 29.63 13.49
CA LEU A 121 -4.28 29.38 12.54
C LEU A 121 -4.81 29.51 11.11
N ASP A 122 -4.17 30.35 10.30
CA ASP A 122 -4.55 30.61 8.92
C ASP A 122 -3.78 29.74 7.92
N ALA A 123 -4.15 29.83 6.65
CA ALA A 123 -3.49 29.09 5.58
C ALA A 123 -2.01 29.48 5.43
N ASN A 124 -1.64 30.74 5.69
CA ASN A 124 -0.25 31.17 5.61
C ASN A 124 0.61 30.45 6.64
N PHE A 125 0.13 30.35 7.88
CA PHE A 125 0.76 29.61 8.95
C PHE A 125 0.89 28.12 8.61
N LEU A 126 -0.19 27.49 8.15
CA LEU A 126 -0.20 26.05 7.85
C LEU A 126 0.70 25.65 6.66
N ASN A 127 1.01 26.58 5.76
CA ASN A 127 1.89 26.36 4.61
C ASN A 127 3.37 26.69 4.90
N GLN A 128 3.73 27.04 6.15
CA GLN A 128 5.13 27.25 6.50
C GLN A 128 5.95 25.97 6.30
N PRO A 129 7.20 26.08 5.83
CA PRO A 129 8.05 24.92 5.60
C PRO A 129 8.30 24.17 6.91
N LEU A 130 8.38 22.84 6.82
CA LEU A 130 8.78 22.02 7.96
C LEU A 130 10.21 22.38 8.39
N PRO A 131 10.50 22.37 9.71
CA PRO A 131 11.86 22.62 10.18
C PRO A 131 12.84 21.56 9.63
N PRO A 132 14.10 21.91 9.41
CA PRO A 132 15.10 20.98 8.90
C PRO A 132 15.26 19.78 9.84
N ILE A 133 15.25 18.58 9.28
CA ILE A 133 15.39 17.34 10.04
C ILE A 133 16.88 17.08 10.29
N SER A 134 17.34 17.30 11.53
CA SER A 134 18.69 16.89 11.97
C SER A 134 18.74 15.37 12.14
N ARG A 135 19.15 14.63 11.10
CA ARG A 135 19.51 13.21 11.24
C ARG A 135 20.95 13.14 11.75
N LYS A 136 21.16 12.73 13.01
CA LYS A 136 22.46 12.32 13.54
C LYS A 136 22.72 10.85 13.24
#